data_AF-A0A4V0I7S1-F1
#
_entry.id   AF-A0A4V0I7S1-F1
#
_cell.length_a   1.000
_cell.length_b   1.000
_cell.length_c   1.000
_cell.angle_alpha   90.00
_cell.angle_beta   90.00
_cell.angle_gamma   90.00
#
_symmetry.space_group_name_H-M   'P 1'
#
loop_
_entity.id
_entity.type
_entity.pdbx_description
1 polymer ?
#
loop_
_entity_poly.entity_id
_entity_poly.type
_entity_poly.pdbx_seq_one_letter_code
_entity_poly.pdbx_strand_id
1 'polypeptide(L)' 'MYESRDFSAMPILADALQDAGCEDAEVLDHCRGPGPHVRGCWVVDLVLGKT' A
#
# COMPACT_ATOMS: atom_id res chain seq x y z
N MET A 1 0.44 -5.32 -9.74
CA MET A 1 0.74 -3.93 -9.31
C MET A 1 1.90 -3.31 -10.08
N TYR A 2 3.13 -3.85 -10.04
CA TYR A 2 4.30 -3.19 -10.69
C TYR A 2 4.35 -3.29 -12.23
N GLU A 3 3.86 -4.37 -12.85
CA GLU A 3 3.89 -4.55 -14.31
C GLU A 3 2.73 -3.84 -15.04
N SER A 4 1.59 -3.67 -14.36
CA SER A 4 0.37 -3.07 -14.93
C SER A 4 0.21 -1.58 -14.59
N ARG A 5 1.00 -1.04 -13.64
CA ARG A 5 0.79 0.29 -13.01
C ARG A 5 -0.62 0.48 -12.44
N ASP A 6 -1.30 -0.63 -12.15
CA ASP A 6 -2.64 -0.62 -11.60
C ASP A 6 -2.56 -0.68 -10.08
N PHE A 7 -2.92 0.43 -9.46
CA PHE A 7 -2.95 0.63 -8.01
C PHE A 7 -4.39 0.71 -7.48
N SER A 8 -5.39 0.33 -8.28
CA SER A 8 -6.79 0.27 -7.86
C SER A 8 -7.03 -0.68 -6.68
N ALA A 9 -6.13 -1.65 -6.46
CA ALA A 9 -6.18 -2.56 -5.32
C ALA A 9 -5.49 -2.02 -4.05
N MET A 10 -5.02 -0.77 -4.02
CA MET A 10 -4.40 -0.19 -2.81
C MET A 10 -5.34 -0.15 -1.60
N PRO A 11 -6.65 0.20 -1.74
CA PRO A 11 -7.57 0.12 -0.60
C PRO A 11 -7.72 -1.32 -0.07
N ILE A 12 -7.71 -2.32 -0.95
CA ILE A 12 -7.79 -3.74 -0.57
C ILE A 12 -6.53 -4.16 0.19
N LEU A 13 -5.36 -3.65 -0.19
CA LEU A 13 -4.12 -3.86 0.54
C LEU A 13 -4.18 -3.25 1.95
N ALA A 14 -4.81 -2.08 2.11
CA ALA A 14 -5.00 -1.46 3.43
C ALA A 14 -5.78 -2.38 4.37
N ASP A 15 -6.89 -2.93 3.88
CA ASP A 15 -7.74 -3.82 4.67
C ASP A 15 -7.00 -5.12 5.02
N ALA A 16 -6.28 -5.70 4.05
CA ALA A 16 -5.45 -6.89 4.31
C ALA A 16 -4.34 -6.64 5.33
N LEU A 17 -3.71 -5.45 5.31
CA LEU A 17 -2.71 -5.06 6.29
C LEU A 17 -3.33 -4.90 7.69
N GLN A 18 -4.49 -4.27 7.77
CA GLN A 18 -5.21 -4.10 9.04
C GLN A 18 -5.64 -5.45 9.63
N ASP A 19 -6.15 -6.37 8.81
CA ASP A 19 -6.51 -7.73 9.21
C ASP A 19 -5.28 -8.55 9.65
N ALA A 20 -4.09 -8.26 9.09
CA ALA A 20 -2.83 -8.84 9.50
C ALA A 20 -2.25 -8.23 10.81
N GLY A 21 -2.94 -7.24 11.39
CA GLY A 21 -2.53 -6.57 12.64
C GLY A 21 -1.67 -5.32 12.43
N CYS A 22 -1.64 -4.74 11.22
CA CYS A 22 -1.01 -3.43 11.01
C CYS A 22 -1.91 -2.33 11.60
N GLU A 23 -1.38 -1.61 12.59
CA GLU A 23 -2.07 -0.48 13.24
C GLU A 23 -1.47 0.88 12.86
N ASP A 24 -0.52 0.90 11.92
CA ASP A 24 0.16 2.11 11.50
C ASP A 24 -0.77 2.97 10.64
N ALA A 25 -1.30 4.03 11.23
CA ALA A 25 -2.28 4.91 10.60
C ALA A 25 -1.74 5.56 9.33
N GLU A 26 -0.45 5.90 9.26
CA GLU A 26 0.13 6.51 8.05
C GLU A 26 0.16 5.52 6.87
N VAL A 27 0.44 4.24 7.15
CA VAL A 27 0.41 3.17 6.14
C VAL A 27 -1.02 2.94 5.65
N LEU A 28 -1.97 2.80 6.56
CA LEU A 28 -3.37 2.52 6.23
C LEU A 28 -4.03 3.69 5.49
N ASP A 29 -3.83 4.92 5.96
CA ASP A 29 -4.36 6.12 5.32
C ASP A 29 -3.71 6.38 3.96
N HIS A 30 -2.41 6.08 3.79
CA HIS A 30 -1.77 6.17 2.49
C HIS A 30 -2.41 5.20 1.49
N CYS A 31 -2.66 3.94 1.87
CA CYS A 31 -3.28 2.94 1.01
C CYS A 31 -4.75 3.24 0.67
N ARG A 32 -5.48 3.92 1.57
CA ARG A 32 -6.88 4.31 1.36
C ARG A 32 -7.03 5.67 0.67
N GLY A 33 -6.02 6.52 0.76
CA GLY A 33 -6.02 7.86 0.21
C GLY A 33 -5.84 7.87 -1.31
N PRO A 34 -6.20 8.98 -1.98
CA PRO A 34 -5.97 9.17 -3.41
C PRO A 34 -4.49 9.44 -3.75
N GLY A 35 -3.58 9.21 -2.80
CA GLY A 35 -2.17 9.57 -2.89
C GLY A 35 -1.52 8.99 -4.15
N PRO A 36 -0.45 9.59 -4.66
CA PRO A 36 0.19 9.12 -5.87
C PRO A 36 0.79 7.74 -5.64
N HIS A 37 0.05 6.70 -6.03
CA HIS A 37 0.58 5.35 -6.08
C HIS A 37 1.32 5.18 -7.41
N VAL A 38 2.64 5.13 -7.31
CA VAL A 38 3.54 5.00 -8.45
C VAL A 38 4.55 3.89 -8.19
N ARG A 39 5.37 3.60 -9.20
CA ARG A 39 6.54 2.73 -9.05
C ARG A 39 7.47 3.36 -8.00
N GLY A 40 7.73 2.67 -6.87
CA GLY A 40 8.42 3.25 -5.72
C GLY A 40 7.49 3.83 -4.64
N CYS A 41 6.22 3.41 -4.61
CA CYS A 41 5.33 3.65 -3.48
C CYS A 41 5.96 3.04 -2.22
N TRP A 42 6.30 3.90 -1.26
CA TRP A 42 7.03 3.51 -0.05
C TRP A 42 6.32 2.40 0.72
N VAL A 43 4.98 2.40 0.78
CA VAL A 43 4.21 1.32 1.44
C VAL A 43 4.43 -0.02 0.74
N VAL A 44 4.43 -0.04 -0.59
CA VAL A 44 4.61 -1.29 -1.35
C VAL A 44 6.04 -1.81 -1.18
N ASP A 45 7.03 -0.93 -1.13
CA ASP A 45 8.41 -1.32 -0.90
C ASP A 45 8.61 -1.84 0.53
N LEU A 46 7.97 -1.22 1.51
CA LEU A 46 7.94 -1.67 2.91
C LEU A 46 7.30 -3.06 3.06
N VAL A 47 6.13 -3.29 2.45
CA VAL A 47 5.44 -4.60 2.47
C VAL A 47 6.23 -5.68 1.74
N LEU A 48 6.94 -5.33 0.66
CA LEU A 48 7.77 -6.27 -0.09
C LEU A 48 9.17 -6.47 0.51
N GLY A 49 9.52 -5.80 1.61
CA GLY A 49 10.84 -5.88 2.24
C GLY A 49 11.98 -5.36 1.35
N LYS A 50 11.67 -4.47 0.40
CA LYS A 50 12.66 -3.89 -0.50
C LYS A 50 13.23 -2.63 0.17
N THR A 51 14.49 -2.71 0.57
CA THR A 51 15.31 -1.57 1.03
C THR A 51 16.23 -1.09 -0.08
#